data_AF-A0A6N8XAP7-F1
#
_entry.id   AF-A0A6N8XAP7-F1
#
_cell.length_a   1.000
_cell.length_b   1.000
_cell.length_c   1.000
_cell.angle_alpha   90.00
_cell.angle_beta   90.00
_cell.angle_gamma   90.00
#
_symmetry.space_group_name_H-M   'P 1'
#
loop_
_entity.id
_entity.type
_entity.pdbx_description
1 polymer ?
#
loop_
_entity_poly.entity_id
_entity_poly.type
_entity_poly.pdbx_seq_one_letter_code
_entity_poly.pdbx_strand_id
1 'polypeptide(L)'
;MQFDTSGDEVLRAGYEAQLNWTTALVEDLKTEGVIRQDVPTRWAVAQIDQLIWVAWTAVSEWGLSPDDTATLAQSTLLDGLGNLSPPRQRT
;
A
#
# COMPACT_ATOMS: atom_id res chain seq x y z
N MET A 1 26.28 -0.25 28.30
CA MET A 1 25.30 -1.02 27.50
C MET A 1 25.44 -0.54 26.07
N GLN A 2 26.10 -1.32 25.21
CA GLN A 2 26.26 -1.01 23.79
C GLN A 2 25.01 -1.56 23.09
N PHE A 3 24.18 -0.68 22.54
CA PHE A 3 23.05 -1.11 21.74
C PHE A 3 23.58 -1.69 20.43
N ASP A 4 23.11 -2.86 20.06
CA ASP A 4 23.44 -3.48 18.78
C ASP A 4 22.68 -2.75 17.67
N THR A 5 23.33 -1.73 17.09
CA THR A 5 22.77 -0.93 15.99
C THR A 5 22.82 -1.66 14.65
N SER A 6 23.47 -2.83 14.57
CA SER A 6 23.63 -3.55 13.31
C SER A 6 22.32 -4.14 12.80
N GLY A 7 21.46 -4.60 13.71
CA GLY A 7 20.09 -5.05 13.38
C GLY A 7 19.23 -3.92 12.83
N ASP A 8 19.29 -2.73 13.45
CA ASP A 8 18.53 -1.55 13.03
C ASP A 8 18.95 -1.07 11.62
N GLU A 9 20.24 -1.12 11.32
CA GLU A 9 20.76 -0.76 9.99
C GLU A 9 20.30 -1.72 8.90
N VAL A 10 20.26 -3.03 9.17
CA VAL A 10 19.75 -4.04 8.23
C VAL A 10 18.25 -3.85 7.99
N LEU A 11 17.47 -3.60 9.04
CA LEU A 11 16.04 -3.33 8.93
C LEU A 11 15.77 -2.07 8.11
N ARG A 12 16.52 -1.00 8.37
CA ARG A 12 16.43 0.25 7.60
C ARG A 12 16.76 0.02 6.13
N ALA A 13 17.85 -0.68 5.83
CA ALA A 13 18.26 -0.97 4.45
C ALA A 13 17.21 -1.81 3.71
N GLY A 14 16.63 -2.81 4.37
CA GLY A 14 15.54 -3.62 3.81
C GLY A 14 14.30 -2.79 3.52
N TYR A 15 13.93 -1.89 4.44
CA TYR A 15 12.79 -0.99 4.25
C TYR A 15 13.02 0.02 3.12
N GLU A 16 14.22 0.61 3.04
CA GLU A 16 14.59 1.50 1.93
C GLU A 16 14.53 0.77 0.57
N ALA A 17 14.98 -0.49 0.51
CA ALA A 17 14.87 -1.31 -0.69
C ALA A 17 13.41 -1.58 -1.08
N GLN A 18 12.54 -1.88 -0.11
CA GLN A 18 11.10 -2.01 -0.34
C GLN A 18 10.51 -0.72 -0.92
N LEU A 19 10.80 0.44 -0.31
CA LEU A 19 10.28 1.72 -0.80
C LEU A 19 10.74 2.04 -2.22
N ASN A 20 11.98 1.72 -2.56
CA ASN A 20 12.51 1.90 -3.92
C ASN A 20 11.79 1.00 -4.93
N TRP A 21 11.58 -0.27 -4.58
CA TRP A 21 10.85 -1.21 -5.43
C TRP A 21 9.39 -0.76 -5.63
N THR A 22 8.71 -0.36 -4.55
CA THR A 22 7.34 0.14 -4.61
C THR A 22 7.25 1.45 -5.41
N THR A 23 8.27 2.31 -5.33
CA THR A 23 8.34 3.53 -6.16
C THR A 23 8.39 3.19 -7.64
N ALA A 24 9.24 2.24 -8.05
CA ALA A 24 9.32 1.78 -9.43
C ALA A 24 7.99 1.20 -9.91
N LEU A 25 7.37 0.33 -9.09
CA LEU A 25 6.04 -0.23 -9.38
C LEU A 25 4.98 0.86 -9.59
N VAL A 26 4.96 1.90 -8.75
CA VAL A 26 3.98 3.00 -8.88
C VAL A 26 4.18 3.78 -10.19
N GLU A 27 5.42 4.03 -10.61
CA GLU A 27 5.68 4.72 -11.89
C GLU A 27 5.27 3.87 -13.10
N ASP A 28 5.46 2.56 -13.04
CA ASP A 28 4.98 1.62 -14.07
C ASP A 28 3.45 1.62 -14.12
N LEU A 29 2.78 1.49 -12.98
CA LEU A 29 1.31 1.51 -12.88
C LEU A 29 0.70 2.84 -13.33
N LYS A 30 1.41 3.96 -13.14
CA LYS A 30 1.03 5.25 -13.71
C LYS A 30 1.11 5.22 -15.22
N THR A 31 2.22 4.74 -15.77
CA THR A 31 2.44 4.62 -17.22
C THR A 31 1.36 3.77 -17.88
N GLU A 32 0.91 2.71 -17.21
CA GLU A 32 -0.18 1.83 -17.64
C GLU A 32 -1.59 2.43 -17.44
N GLY A 33 -1.71 3.58 -16.78
CA GLY A 33 -2.99 4.24 -16.50
C GLY A 33 -3.80 3.61 -15.36
N VAL A 34 -3.22 2.65 -14.64
CA VAL A 34 -3.83 2.01 -13.46
C VAL A 34 -3.90 3.00 -12.30
N ILE A 35 -2.82 3.76 -12.06
CA ILE A 35 -2.77 4.86 -11.09
C ILE A 35 -2.90 6.19 -11.84
N ARG A 36 -3.75 7.08 -11.34
CA ARG A 36 -3.94 8.40 -11.96
C ARG A 36 -2.65 9.22 -11.91
N GLN A 37 -2.35 9.89 -13.03
CA GLN A 37 -1.14 10.69 -13.23
C GLN A 37 -1.03 11.89 -12.28
N ASP A 38 -2.16 12.43 -11.81
CA ASP A 38 -2.23 13.58 -10.90
C ASP A 38 -1.86 13.24 -9.45
N VAL A 39 -1.84 11.95 -9.08
CA VAL A 39 -1.49 11.50 -7.74
C VAL A 39 0.03 11.57 -7.56
N PRO A 40 0.56 12.24 -6.52
CA PRO A 40 2.00 12.23 -6.26
C PRO A 40 2.51 10.81 -6.01
N THR A 41 3.65 10.43 -6.62
CA THR A 41 4.20 9.06 -6.49
C THR A 41 4.44 8.69 -5.03
N ARG A 42 5.05 9.60 -4.25
CA ARG A 42 5.26 9.40 -2.80
C ARG A 42 3.96 9.13 -2.02
N TRP A 43 2.84 9.68 -2.48
CA TRP A 43 1.54 9.44 -1.85
C TRP A 43 1.07 8.02 -2.14
N ALA A 44 1.09 7.60 -3.41
CA ALA A 44 0.73 6.25 -3.81
C ALA A 44 1.62 5.19 -3.15
N VAL A 45 2.93 5.41 -3.07
CA VAL A 45 3.86 4.53 -2.34
C VAL A 45 3.46 4.38 -0.88
N ALA A 46 3.17 5.49 -0.20
CA ALA A 46 2.74 5.46 1.21
C ALA A 46 1.40 4.72 1.39
N GLN A 47 0.47 4.81 0.44
CA GLN A 47 -0.78 4.05 0.50
C GLN A 47 -0.54 2.55 0.35
N ILE A 48 0.34 2.13 -0.57
CA ILE A 48 0.69 0.72 -0.76
C ILE A 48 1.38 0.18 0.51
N ASP A 49 2.34 0.92 1.06
CA ASP A 49 3.04 0.54 2.29
C ASP A 49 2.07 0.37 3.48
N GLN A 50 1.15 1.32 3.65
CA GLN A 50 0.10 1.23 4.66
C GLN A 50 -0.79 0.00 4.46
N LEU A 51 -1.17 -0.33 3.22
CA LEU A 51 -2.00 -1.51 2.92
C LEU A 51 -1.25 -2.82 3.20
N ILE A 52 0.05 -2.89 2.92
CA ILE A 52 0.87 -4.06 3.28
C ILE A 52 0.90 -4.24 4.79
N TRP A 53 1.10 -3.16 5.56
CA TRP A 53 1.08 -3.23 7.02
C TRP A 53 -0.27 -3.69 7.57
N VAL A 54 -1.36 -3.12 7.05
CA VAL A 54 -2.73 -3.52 7.43
C VAL A 54 -2.99 -4.98 7.04
N ALA A 55 -2.50 -5.43 5.89
CA ALA A 55 -2.66 -6.81 5.45
C ALA A 55 -1.96 -7.79 6.41
N TRP A 56 -0.72 -7.49 6.81
CA TRP A 56 -0.03 -8.30 7.82
C TRP A 56 -0.82 -8.37 9.12
N THR A 57 -1.30 -7.24 9.61
CA THR A 57 -2.11 -7.16 10.83
C THR A 57 -3.40 -7.98 10.72
N ALA A 58 -4.08 -7.90 9.58
CA ALA A 58 -5.34 -8.60 9.35
C ALA A 58 -5.16 -10.14 9.38
N VAL A 59 -4.06 -10.63 8.82
CA VAL A 59 -3.73 -12.06 8.86
C VAL A 59 -3.32 -12.50 10.26
N SER A 60 -2.48 -11.73 10.96
CA SER A 60 -1.94 -12.13 12.27
C SER A 60 -2.93 -11.96 13.42
N GLU A 61 -3.79 -10.94 13.37
CA GLU A 61 -4.62 -10.53 14.51
C GLU A 61 -6.12 -10.62 14.25
N TRP A 62 -6.58 -10.43 13.00
CA TRP A 62 -8.02 -10.40 12.69
C TRP A 62 -8.55 -11.73 12.13
N GLY A 63 -7.66 -12.69 11.88
CA GLY A 63 -8.03 -14.03 11.39
C GLY A 63 -8.48 -14.06 9.94
N LEU A 64 -8.13 -13.05 9.13
CA LEU A 64 -8.37 -13.09 7.69
C LEU A 64 -7.38 -14.04 7.01
N SER A 65 -7.83 -14.69 5.93
CA SER A 65 -6.92 -15.48 5.11
C SER A 65 -5.96 -14.56 4.33
N PRO A 66 -4.75 -15.03 3.98
CA PRO A 66 -3.84 -14.27 3.12
C PRO A 66 -4.47 -13.85 1.79
N ASP A 67 -5.25 -14.74 1.17
CA ASP A 67 -5.89 -14.49 -0.13
C ASP A 67 -6.99 -13.43 -0.05
N ASP A 68 -7.85 -13.51 0.98
CA ASP A 68 -8.90 -12.50 1.22
C ASP A 68 -8.28 -11.14 1.51
N THR A 69 -7.19 -11.13 2.27
CA THR A 69 -6.49 -9.91 2.64
C THR A 69 -5.81 -9.25 1.44
N ALA A 70 -5.15 -10.04 0.58
CA ALA A 70 -4.55 -9.54 -0.65
C ALA A 70 -5.62 -8.94 -1.59
N THR A 71 -6.77 -9.62 -1.69
CA THR A 71 -7.92 -9.15 -2.48
C THR A 71 -8.46 -7.82 -1.94
N LEU A 72 -8.64 -7.70 -0.61
CA LEU A 72 -9.09 -6.48 0.03
C LEU A 72 -8.10 -5.32 -0.13
N ALA A 73 -6.80 -5.59 -0.01
CA ALA A 73 -5.77 -4.58 -0.20
C ALA A 73 -5.79 -4.05 -1.65
N GLN A 74 -5.88 -4.95 -2.63
CA GLN A 74 -5.97 -4.58 -4.04
C GLN A 74 -7.23 -3.76 -4.33
N SER A 75 -8.41 -4.21 -3.91
CA SER A 75 -9.67 -3.48 -4.14
C SER A 75 -9.64 -2.12 -3.44
N THR A 76 -9.08 -2.05 -2.23
CA THR A 76 -8.94 -0.77 -1.51
C THR A 76 -8.02 0.19 -2.25
N LEU A 77 -6.93 -0.30 -2.84
CA LEU A 77 -5.99 0.52 -3.59
C LEU A 77 -6.62 1.08 -4.89
N LEU A 78 -7.34 0.23 -5.63
CA LEU A 78 -7.83 0.56 -6.97
C LEU A 78 -9.21 1.23 -6.95
N ASP A 79 -10.10 0.75 -6.09
CA ASP A 79 -11.51 1.16 -6.06
C ASP A 79 -11.82 2.07 -4.86
N GLY A 80 -10.94 2.10 -3.86
CA GLY A 80 -11.19 2.77 -2.59
C GLY A 80 -12.19 2.03 -1.71
N LEU A 81 -12.59 2.66 -0.60
CA LEU A 81 -13.57 2.09 0.35
C LEU A 81 -15.01 2.58 0.13
N GLY A 82 -15.18 3.60 -0.72
CA GLY A 82 -16.47 4.27 -0.88
C GLY A 82 -17.40 3.49 -1.81
N ASN A 83 -18.60 3.16 -1.34
CA ASN A 83 -19.67 2.67 -2.20
C ASN A 83 -20.44 3.86 -2.79
N LEU A 84 -19.81 4.62 -3.70
CA LEU A 84 -20.51 5.69 -4.41
C LEU A 84 -21.41 5.06 -5.48
N SER A 85 -22.62 4.68 -5.08
CA SER A 85 -23.75 4.78 -6.00
C SER A 85 -23.81 6.21 -6.57
N PRO A 86 -24.12 6.41 -7.85
CA PRO A 86 -24.04 7.72 -8.48
C PRO A 86 -24.82 8.77 -7.67
N PRO A 87 -24.31 10.00 -7.54
CA PRO A 87 -24.97 11.03 -6.75
C PRO A 87 -26.38 11.22 -7.30
N ARG A 88 -27.41 11.07 -6.45
CA ARG A 88 -28.77 11.47 -6.80
C ARG A 88 -28.68 12.92 -7.27
N GLN A 89 -28.97 13.13 -8.56
CA GLN A 89 -29.05 14.46 -9.14
C GLN A 89 -29.98 15.29 -8.26
N ARG A 90 -29.44 16.30 -7.59
CA ARG A 90 -30.26 17.30 -6.92
C ARG A 90 -30.85 18.16 -8.03
N THR A 91 -32.10 17.87 -8.38
CA THR A 91 -32.99 18.74 -9.15
C THR A 91 -33.21 20.05 -8.42
#